data_AF-A0A1F6ERX3-F1
#
_entry.id   AF-A0A1F6ERX3-F1
#
_cell.length_a   1.000
_cell.length_b   1.000
_cell.length_c   1.000
_cell.angle_alpha   90.00
_cell.angle_beta   90.00
_cell.angle_gamma   90.00
#
_symmetry.space_group_name_H-M   'P 1'
#
loop_
_entity.id
_entity.type
_entity.pdbx_description
1 polymer ?
#
loop_
_entity_poly.entity_id
_entity_poly.type
_entity_poly.pdbx_seq_one_letter_code
_entity_poly.pdbx_strand_id
1 'polypeptide(L)'
;MASFKQTGSIKAFQAFIATVYALPDDRLYSIWDLLSQEQRFSMRALKGIRKQDIRKVKPNLLIALSWLMAIANRLHIDAEDEVWSRFPMRCSYCGKLPCVCKAKKVLARTRFKRDDARRPRSLRAFQQMFNAIYPPEHRTLADAGVHLAEEVGEVAEAVHNFLGRHIENQFDDIKVEIADLMSCIFGVANSAGIDITRELEKMFSRGCHVCHKAPCACNFSEVSRLET
;
A
#
# COMPACT_ATOMS: atom_id res chain seq x y z
N MET A 1 15.75 -16.23 11.15
CA MET A 1 14.72 -15.23 11.55
C MET A 1 14.01 -14.75 10.29
N ALA A 2 12.70 -14.50 10.35
CA ALA A 2 11.96 -13.97 9.20
C ALA A 2 12.56 -12.63 8.76
N SER A 3 12.70 -12.42 7.44
CA SER A 3 13.20 -11.16 6.87
C SER A 3 12.66 -10.98 5.46
N PHE A 4 12.42 -9.73 5.05
CA PHE A 4 12.11 -9.41 3.65
C PHE A 4 13.40 -9.16 2.84
N LYS A 5 13.42 -9.56 1.57
CA LYS A 5 14.58 -9.43 0.68
C LYS A 5 14.27 -8.52 -0.49
N GLN A 6 15.29 -7.82 -0.99
CA GLN A 6 15.13 -6.92 -2.13
C GLN A 6 14.63 -7.56 -3.43
N THR A 7 14.80 -8.89 -3.58
CA THR A 7 14.28 -9.65 -4.72
C THR A 7 12.81 -10.03 -4.56
N GLY A 8 12.21 -9.75 -3.40
CA GLY A 8 10.83 -10.12 -3.08
C GLY A 8 9.79 -9.36 -3.91
N SER A 9 8.69 -10.04 -4.20
CA SER A 9 7.48 -9.48 -4.82
C SER A 9 6.56 -8.82 -3.77
N ILE A 10 5.45 -8.23 -4.20
CA ILE A 10 4.42 -7.71 -3.26
C ILE A 10 3.86 -8.88 -2.45
N LYS A 11 3.54 -10.00 -3.11
CA LYS A 11 3.07 -11.23 -2.47
C LYS A 11 4.09 -11.78 -1.46
N ALA A 12 5.38 -11.72 -1.78
CA ALA A 12 6.43 -12.12 -0.84
C ALA A 12 6.48 -11.20 0.40
N PHE A 13 6.28 -9.89 0.22
CA PHE A 13 6.18 -8.95 1.34
C PHE A 13 4.91 -9.19 2.17
N GLN A 14 3.77 -9.40 1.52
CA GLN A 14 2.51 -9.75 2.18
C GLN A 14 2.64 -11.01 3.05
N ALA A 15 3.27 -12.07 2.52
CA ALA A 15 3.53 -13.32 3.25
C ALA A 15 4.51 -13.12 4.42
N PHE A 16 5.52 -12.26 4.25
CA PHE A 16 6.38 -11.86 5.34
C PHE A 16 5.60 -11.15 6.46
N ILE A 17 4.72 -10.21 6.13
CA ILE A 17 3.85 -9.54 7.10
C ILE A 17 2.95 -10.56 7.82
N ALA A 18 2.36 -11.52 7.10
CA ALA A 18 1.57 -12.59 7.72
C ALA A 18 2.41 -13.40 8.74
N THR A 19 3.64 -13.76 8.37
CA THR A 19 4.56 -14.51 9.24
C THR A 19 4.88 -13.77 10.53
N VAL A 20 5.02 -12.44 10.47
CA VAL A 20 5.39 -11.63 11.63
C VAL A 20 4.17 -11.24 12.46
N TYR A 21 3.06 -10.88 11.83
CA TYR A 21 1.97 -10.15 12.48
C TYR A 21 0.62 -10.86 12.50
N ALA A 22 0.34 -11.89 11.68
CA ALA A 22 -1.02 -12.46 11.59
C ALA A 22 -1.56 -12.97 12.94
N LEU A 23 -0.75 -13.68 13.73
CA LEU A 23 -1.18 -14.20 15.03
C LEU A 23 -1.56 -13.08 16.04
N PRO A 24 -0.71 -12.07 16.31
CA PRO A 24 -1.11 -10.96 17.16
C PRO A 24 -2.22 -10.10 16.53
N ASP A 25 -2.23 -9.92 15.21
CA ASP A 25 -3.31 -9.23 14.50
C ASP A 25 -4.66 -9.88 14.82
N ASP A 26 -4.77 -11.20 14.69
CA ASP A 26 -6.01 -11.95 14.94
C ASP A 26 -6.43 -11.98 16.41
N ARG A 27 -5.47 -11.95 17.32
CA ARG A 27 -5.75 -12.01 18.76
C ARG A 27 -6.08 -10.66 19.39
N LEU A 28 -5.54 -9.58 18.84
CA LEU A 28 -5.50 -8.28 19.52
C LEU A 28 -6.21 -7.16 18.76
N TYR A 29 -6.52 -7.34 17.47
CA TYR A 29 -7.00 -6.26 16.62
C TYR A 29 -8.22 -6.67 15.78
N SER A 30 -9.27 -5.86 15.86
CA SER A 30 -10.35 -5.90 14.89
C SER A 30 -9.89 -5.35 13.53
N ILE A 31 -10.65 -5.59 12.47
CA ILE A 31 -10.38 -4.97 11.16
C ILE A 31 -10.40 -3.44 11.23
N TRP A 32 -11.22 -2.85 12.11
CA TRP A 32 -11.25 -1.41 12.36
C TRP A 32 -9.98 -0.88 13.00
N ASP A 33 -9.37 -1.67 13.88
CA ASP A 33 -8.07 -1.30 14.46
C ASP A 33 -6.96 -1.33 13.41
N LEU A 34 -6.97 -2.34 12.52
CA LEU A 34 -6.01 -2.42 11.41
C LEU A 34 -6.15 -1.22 10.46
N LEU A 35 -7.38 -0.87 10.08
CA LEU A 35 -7.69 0.32 9.27
C LEU A 35 -7.25 1.62 9.96
N SER A 36 -7.57 1.75 11.25
CA SER A 36 -7.18 2.93 12.04
C SER A 36 -5.66 3.11 12.09
N GLN A 37 -4.91 2.01 12.13
CA GLN A 37 -3.46 2.03 12.13
C GLN A 37 -2.90 2.37 10.74
N GLU A 38 -3.43 1.78 9.66
CA GLU A 38 -3.09 2.18 8.29
C GLU A 38 -3.29 3.70 8.11
N GLN A 39 -4.49 4.19 8.44
CA GLN A 39 -4.84 5.60 8.31
C GLN A 39 -3.92 6.48 9.15
N ARG A 40 -3.64 6.10 10.41
CA ARG A 40 -2.74 6.83 11.30
C ARG A 40 -1.36 7.05 10.67
N PHE A 41 -0.76 6.01 10.10
CA PHE A 41 0.57 6.11 9.51
C PHE A 41 0.55 6.83 8.15
N SER A 42 -0.48 6.64 7.35
CA SER A 42 -0.71 7.43 6.13
C SER A 42 -0.83 8.92 6.44
N MET A 43 -1.62 9.33 7.45
CA MET A 43 -1.73 10.73 7.87
C MET A 43 -0.42 11.31 8.45
N ARG A 44 0.40 10.50 9.12
CA ARG A 44 1.74 10.92 9.55
C ARG A 44 2.69 11.14 8.37
N ALA A 45 2.63 10.29 7.34
CA ALA A 45 3.37 10.50 6.09
C ALA A 45 2.92 11.81 5.41
N LEU A 46 1.62 12.09 5.35
CA LEU A 46 1.07 13.35 4.82
C LEU A 46 1.53 14.58 5.60
N LYS A 47 1.59 14.49 6.93
CA LYS A 47 2.19 15.53 7.77
C LYS A 47 3.66 15.75 7.42
N GLY A 48 4.41 14.68 7.14
CA GLY A 48 5.78 14.73 6.64
C GLY A 48 5.88 15.47 5.30
N ILE A 49 4.99 15.16 4.34
CA ILE A 49 4.93 15.84 3.03
C ILE A 49 4.67 17.33 3.21
N ARG A 50 3.64 17.70 3.98
CA ARG A 50 3.29 19.10 4.25
C ARG A 50 4.44 19.88 4.91
N LYS A 51 5.23 19.21 5.75
CA LYS A 51 6.41 19.80 6.41
C LYS A 51 7.71 19.64 5.63
N GLN A 52 7.66 19.08 4.40
CA GLN A 52 8.82 18.80 3.57
C GLN A 52 9.89 17.94 4.27
N ASP A 53 9.48 17.05 5.19
CA ASP A 53 10.38 16.21 5.98
C ASP A 53 10.33 14.75 5.50
N ILE A 54 11.13 14.46 4.47
CA ILE A 54 11.20 13.12 3.85
C ILE A 54 11.64 12.04 4.86
N ARG A 55 12.38 12.42 5.91
CA ARG A 55 12.78 11.50 6.99
C ARG A 55 11.57 10.98 7.77
N LYS A 56 10.48 11.76 7.82
CA LYS A 56 9.19 11.33 8.39
C LYS A 56 8.30 10.65 7.38
N VAL A 57 8.27 11.13 6.14
CA VAL A 57 7.47 10.51 5.07
C VAL A 57 7.84 9.03 4.93
N LYS A 58 9.14 8.75 4.83
CA LYS A 58 9.66 7.41 4.56
C LYS A 58 9.18 6.33 5.55
N PRO A 59 9.53 6.37 6.86
CA PRO A 59 9.13 5.29 7.77
C PRO A 59 7.62 5.17 7.88
N ASN A 60 6.89 6.29 7.91
CA ASN A 60 5.43 6.26 8.00
C ASN A 60 4.78 5.61 6.77
N LEU A 61 5.28 5.89 5.56
CA LEU A 61 4.78 5.29 4.33
C LEU A 61 5.02 3.77 4.28
N LEU A 62 6.19 3.32 4.76
CA LEU A 62 6.52 1.89 4.83
C LEU A 62 5.67 1.14 5.86
N ILE A 63 5.39 1.78 7.01
CA ILE A 63 4.54 1.22 8.05
C ILE A 63 3.08 1.19 7.56
N ALA A 64 2.59 2.24 6.89
CA ALA A 64 1.26 2.26 6.27
C ALA A 64 1.09 1.10 5.27
N LEU A 65 2.08 0.89 4.38
CA LEU A 65 2.11 -0.27 3.48
C LEU A 65 2.06 -1.60 4.25
N SER A 66 2.75 -1.71 5.38
CA SER A 66 2.73 -2.93 6.20
C SER A 66 1.34 -3.21 6.78
N TRP A 67 0.62 -2.17 7.23
CA TRP A 67 -0.77 -2.29 7.70
C TRP A 67 -1.75 -2.61 6.55
N LEU A 68 -1.54 -2.06 5.35
CA LEU A 68 -2.31 -2.45 4.17
C LEU A 68 -2.15 -3.95 3.87
N MET A 69 -0.94 -4.50 3.99
CA MET A 69 -0.72 -5.94 3.85
C MET A 69 -1.40 -6.75 4.96
N ALA A 70 -1.44 -6.24 6.20
CA ALA A 70 -2.16 -6.88 7.30
C ALA A 70 -3.69 -6.92 7.04
N ILE A 71 -4.26 -5.82 6.53
CA ILE A 71 -5.66 -5.75 6.09
C ILE A 71 -5.94 -6.77 4.99
N ALA A 72 -5.09 -6.80 3.94
CA ALA A 72 -5.23 -7.77 2.85
C ALA A 72 -5.14 -9.22 3.35
N ASN A 73 -4.24 -9.51 4.30
CA ASN A 73 -4.15 -10.83 4.92
C ASN A 73 -5.41 -11.20 5.72
N ARG A 74 -5.92 -10.28 6.55
CA ARG A 74 -7.15 -10.49 7.33
C ARG A 74 -8.36 -10.77 6.45
N LEU A 75 -8.41 -10.13 5.28
CA LEU A 75 -9.51 -10.30 4.33
C LEU A 75 -9.21 -11.40 3.29
N HIS A 76 -8.07 -12.08 3.37
CA HIS A 76 -7.66 -13.10 2.41
C HIS A 76 -7.60 -12.62 0.94
N ILE A 77 -7.12 -11.40 0.73
CA ILE A 77 -6.95 -10.78 -0.59
C ILE A 77 -5.49 -10.88 -1.05
N ASP A 78 -5.24 -11.34 -2.27
CA ASP A 78 -3.89 -11.34 -2.89
C ASP A 78 -3.60 -9.94 -3.46
N ALA A 79 -2.96 -9.09 -2.67
CA ALA A 79 -2.75 -7.69 -3.03
C ALA A 79 -1.95 -7.52 -4.34
N GLU A 80 -1.03 -8.43 -4.64
CA GLU A 80 -0.27 -8.35 -5.89
C GLU A 80 -1.13 -8.69 -7.11
N ASP A 81 -2.02 -9.67 -6.99
CA ASP A 81 -2.94 -10.02 -8.08
C ASP A 81 -3.94 -8.90 -8.34
N GLU A 82 -4.49 -8.29 -7.29
CA GLU A 82 -5.41 -7.15 -7.43
C GLU A 82 -4.72 -5.94 -8.06
N VAL A 83 -3.51 -5.61 -7.62
CA VAL A 83 -2.70 -4.54 -8.23
C VAL A 83 -2.44 -4.80 -9.71
N TRP A 84 -2.08 -6.04 -10.07
CA TRP A 84 -1.81 -6.39 -11.46
C TRP A 84 -3.08 -6.41 -12.33
N SER A 85 -4.18 -6.92 -11.80
CA SER A 85 -5.50 -6.92 -12.43
C SER A 85 -5.95 -5.49 -12.74
N ARG A 86 -5.76 -4.59 -11.77
CA ARG A 86 -6.15 -3.18 -11.86
C ARG A 86 -5.22 -2.34 -12.74
N PHE A 87 -3.90 -2.59 -12.68
CA PHE A 87 -2.87 -1.82 -13.36
C PHE A 87 -1.93 -2.68 -14.21
N PRO A 88 -2.40 -3.29 -15.32
CA PRO A 88 -1.56 -4.12 -16.19
C PRO A 88 -0.67 -3.24 -17.11
N MET A 89 0.34 -2.59 -16.52
CA MET A 89 1.29 -1.65 -17.17
C MET A 89 0.62 -0.43 -17.81
N ARG A 90 -0.48 0.08 -17.24
CA ARG A 90 -1.23 1.23 -17.78
C ARG A 90 -2.09 1.88 -16.71
N CYS A 91 -2.49 3.12 -16.93
CA CYS A 91 -3.46 3.78 -16.05
C CYS A 91 -4.82 3.06 -16.08
N SER A 92 -5.37 2.79 -14.91
CA SER A 92 -6.63 2.07 -14.72
C SER A 92 -7.90 2.88 -15.07
N TYR A 93 -7.72 4.16 -15.42
CA TYR A 93 -8.75 5.07 -15.92
C TYR A 93 -8.63 5.29 -17.44
N CYS A 94 -7.59 6.03 -17.89
CA CYS A 94 -7.43 6.39 -19.30
C CYS A 94 -6.76 5.32 -20.17
N GLY A 95 -6.14 4.30 -19.59
CA GLY A 95 -5.44 3.24 -20.32
C GLY A 95 -4.12 3.60 -20.97
N LYS A 96 -3.64 4.82 -20.73
CA LYS A 96 -2.39 5.31 -21.30
C LYS A 96 -1.20 5.05 -20.37
N LEU A 97 -0.03 5.07 -20.99
CA LEU A 97 1.29 4.98 -20.37
C LEU A 97 2.18 6.00 -21.12
N PRO A 98 2.56 7.15 -20.53
CA PRO A 98 2.14 7.64 -19.21
C PRO A 98 0.65 8.05 -19.18
N CYS A 99 0.12 8.22 -17.96
CA CYS A 99 -1.23 8.70 -17.69
C CYS A 99 -1.44 10.15 -18.18
N VAL A 100 -2.65 10.45 -18.67
CA VAL A 100 -3.05 11.80 -19.12
C VAL A 100 -4.32 12.33 -18.43
N CYS A 101 -4.79 11.65 -17.37
CA CYS A 101 -6.07 11.97 -16.71
C CYS A 101 -6.14 13.39 -16.13
N LYS A 102 -5.00 13.96 -15.70
CA LYS A 102 -4.94 15.33 -15.18
C LYS A 102 -5.32 16.37 -16.23
N ALA A 103 -5.01 16.11 -17.50
CA ALA A 103 -5.31 17.02 -18.61
C ALA A 103 -6.64 16.71 -19.30
N LYS A 104 -7.12 15.45 -19.23
CA LYS A 104 -8.34 15.00 -19.91
C LYS A 104 -9.19 14.17 -18.96
N LYS A 105 -10.35 14.72 -18.58
CA LYS A 105 -11.34 14.00 -17.77
C LYS A 105 -11.80 12.75 -18.52
N VAL A 106 -11.66 11.60 -17.88
CA VAL A 106 -12.10 10.31 -18.42
C VAL A 106 -13.56 10.10 -18.02
N LEU A 107 -14.44 9.87 -19.01
CA LEU A 107 -15.87 9.66 -18.75
C LEU A 107 -16.21 8.21 -18.39
N ALA A 108 -15.41 7.24 -18.84
CA ALA A 108 -15.58 5.83 -18.54
C ALA A 108 -14.22 5.13 -18.41
N ARG A 109 -14.07 4.28 -17.39
CA ARG A 109 -12.87 3.45 -17.22
C ARG A 109 -12.75 2.50 -18.41
N THR A 110 -11.55 2.43 -18.99
CA THR A 110 -11.29 1.50 -20.09
C THR A 110 -11.04 0.09 -19.53
N ARG A 111 -11.62 -0.93 -20.17
CA ARG A 111 -11.36 -2.34 -19.83
C ARG A 111 -10.18 -2.87 -20.65
N PHE A 112 -9.32 -3.66 -20.02
CA PHE A 112 -8.14 -4.21 -20.69
C PHE A 112 -8.02 -5.71 -20.46
N LYS A 113 -7.37 -6.39 -21.40
CA LYS A 113 -6.96 -7.78 -21.23
C LYS A 113 -5.63 -7.83 -20.46
N ARG A 114 -5.60 -8.67 -19.42
CA ARG A 114 -4.41 -8.99 -18.63
C ARG A 114 -3.44 -9.84 -19.45
N ASP A 115 -2.15 -9.51 -19.40
CA ASP A 115 -1.06 -10.26 -20.04
C ASP A 115 0.00 -10.62 -19.00
N ASP A 116 -0.16 -11.78 -18.37
CA ASP A 116 0.70 -12.22 -17.26
C ASP A 116 2.17 -12.42 -17.64
N ALA A 117 2.50 -12.51 -18.93
CA ALA A 117 3.89 -12.53 -19.38
C ALA A 117 4.62 -11.22 -19.02
N ARG A 118 3.89 -10.11 -18.90
CA ARG A 118 4.42 -8.78 -18.57
C ARG A 118 4.32 -8.41 -17.09
N ARG A 119 3.81 -9.30 -16.23
CA ARG A 119 3.65 -9.04 -14.80
C ARG A 119 5.03 -8.80 -14.15
N PRO A 120 5.22 -7.69 -13.41
CA PRO A 120 6.44 -7.46 -12.65
C PRO A 120 6.71 -8.58 -11.64
N ARG A 121 7.97 -8.98 -11.48
CA ARG A 121 8.37 -10.10 -10.61
C ARG A 121 8.85 -9.70 -9.21
N SER A 122 9.00 -8.41 -8.96
CA SER A 122 9.48 -7.88 -7.67
C SER A 122 8.72 -6.61 -7.29
N LEU A 123 8.70 -6.28 -5.99
CA LEU A 123 8.08 -5.05 -5.47
C LEU A 123 8.71 -3.81 -6.12
N ARG A 124 10.03 -3.83 -6.33
CA ARG A 124 10.78 -2.79 -7.05
C ARG A 124 10.29 -2.63 -8.48
N ALA A 125 10.04 -3.72 -9.18
CA ALA A 125 9.55 -3.67 -10.57
C ALA A 125 8.11 -3.13 -10.64
N PHE A 126 7.25 -3.43 -9.65
CA PHE A 126 5.94 -2.78 -9.51
C PHE A 126 6.07 -1.26 -9.25
N GLN A 127 6.98 -0.85 -8.37
CA GLN A 127 7.25 0.56 -8.13
C GLN A 127 7.69 1.29 -9.42
N GLN A 128 8.58 0.68 -10.20
CA GLN A 128 9.03 1.19 -11.50
C GLN A 128 7.90 1.26 -12.54
N MET A 129 7.03 0.25 -12.57
CA MET A 129 5.82 0.29 -13.39
C MET A 129 4.96 1.51 -13.06
N PHE A 130 4.70 1.77 -11.77
CA PHE A 130 3.93 2.94 -11.37
C PHE A 130 4.65 4.26 -11.66
N ASN A 131 5.98 4.29 -11.61
CA ASN A 131 6.76 5.46 -12.06
C ASN A 131 6.55 5.73 -13.56
N ALA A 132 6.46 4.69 -14.37
CA ALA A 132 6.18 4.84 -15.80
C ALA A 132 4.73 5.27 -16.08
N ILE A 133 3.75 4.76 -15.31
CA ILE A 133 2.34 5.13 -15.44
C ILE A 133 2.09 6.57 -14.95
N TYR A 134 2.64 6.92 -13.79
CA TYR A 134 2.43 8.18 -13.08
C TYR A 134 3.77 8.87 -12.80
N PRO A 135 4.44 9.41 -13.83
CA PRO A 135 5.76 10.03 -13.68
C PRO A 135 5.72 11.26 -12.74
N PRO A 136 6.72 11.42 -11.85
CA PRO A 136 6.77 12.51 -10.87
C PRO A 136 6.92 13.89 -11.53
N GLU A 137 7.41 13.97 -12.77
CA GLU A 137 7.49 15.20 -13.58
C GLU A 137 6.11 15.84 -13.82
N HIS A 138 5.03 15.07 -13.67
CA HIS A 138 3.66 15.52 -13.89
C HIS A 138 2.80 15.48 -12.62
N ARG A 139 3.38 15.07 -11.48
CA ARG A 139 2.68 14.90 -10.20
C ARG A 139 3.59 15.32 -9.03
N THR A 140 3.26 16.46 -8.43
CA THR A 140 4.00 16.95 -7.26
C THR A 140 3.84 15.97 -6.09
N LEU A 141 4.78 16.02 -5.12
CA LEU A 141 4.65 15.21 -3.90
C LEU A 141 3.39 15.57 -3.10
N ALA A 142 2.95 16.84 -3.14
CA ALA A 142 1.70 17.26 -2.52
C ALA A 142 0.48 16.65 -3.23
N ASP A 143 0.44 16.67 -4.56
CA ASP A 143 -0.60 16.01 -5.37
C ASP A 143 -0.64 14.51 -5.08
N ALA A 144 0.53 13.87 -4.96
CA ALA A 144 0.63 12.46 -4.57
C ALA A 144 0.06 12.21 -3.17
N GLY A 145 0.32 13.10 -2.21
CA GLY A 145 -0.23 13.04 -0.88
C GLY A 145 -1.75 13.22 -0.84
N VAL A 146 -2.33 14.13 -1.63
CA VAL A 146 -3.79 14.31 -1.67
C VAL A 146 -4.48 13.02 -2.11
N HIS A 147 -4.07 12.42 -3.23
CA HIS A 147 -4.68 11.16 -3.65
C HIS A 147 -4.41 10.03 -2.66
N LEU A 148 -3.24 9.98 -1.98
CA LEU A 148 -3.04 9.01 -0.90
C LEU A 148 -4.11 9.14 0.19
N ALA A 149 -4.49 10.37 0.56
CA ALA A 149 -5.54 10.60 1.54
C ALA A 149 -6.93 10.15 1.04
N GLU A 150 -7.24 10.39 -0.24
CA GLU A 150 -8.48 9.96 -0.89
C GLU A 150 -8.61 8.42 -0.84
N GLU A 151 -7.59 7.71 -1.32
CA GLU A 151 -7.60 6.23 -1.39
C GLU A 151 -7.64 5.56 -0.01
N VAL A 152 -7.04 6.17 1.02
CA VAL A 152 -7.18 5.71 2.42
C VAL A 152 -8.63 5.78 2.87
N GLY A 153 -9.34 6.85 2.50
CA GLY A 153 -10.76 7.02 2.77
C GLY A 153 -11.61 6.00 2.01
N GLU A 154 -11.30 5.77 0.73
CA GLU A 154 -12.03 4.84 -0.13
C GLU A 154 -11.89 3.38 0.35
N VAL A 155 -10.70 2.95 0.78
CA VAL A 155 -10.52 1.63 1.42
C VAL A 155 -11.37 1.51 2.69
N ALA A 156 -11.34 2.53 3.56
CA ALA A 156 -12.12 2.52 4.79
C ALA A 156 -13.64 2.47 4.51
N GLU A 157 -14.11 3.22 3.52
CA GLU A 157 -15.50 3.23 3.08
C GLU A 157 -15.93 1.89 2.48
N ALA A 158 -15.11 1.28 1.61
CA ALA A 158 -15.39 -0.02 1.01
C ALA A 158 -15.54 -1.11 2.08
N VAL A 159 -14.62 -1.16 3.06
CA VAL A 159 -14.71 -2.09 4.19
C VAL A 159 -15.95 -1.80 5.04
N HIS A 160 -16.25 -0.53 5.31
CA HIS A 160 -17.45 -0.14 6.05
C HIS A 160 -18.73 -0.64 5.39
N ASN A 161 -18.84 -0.42 4.08
CA ASN A 161 -20.01 -0.79 3.30
C ASN A 161 -20.20 -2.31 3.27
N PHE A 162 -19.13 -3.07 3.01
CA PHE A 162 -19.17 -4.52 3.00
C PHE A 162 -19.56 -5.10 4.37
N LEU A 163 -18.94 -4.65 5.46
CA LEU A 163 -19.25 -5.15 6.80
C LEU A 163 -20.61 -4.66 7.32
N GLY A 164 -21.12 -3.54 6.83
CA GLY A 164 -22.45 -3.05 7.18
C GLY A 164 -23.57 -3.83 6.48
N ARG A 165 -23.38 -4.17 5.19
CA ARG A 165 -24.45 -4.72 4.35
C ARG A 165 -24.28 -6.20 3.99
N HIS A 166 -23.07 -6.72 4.08
CA HIS A 166 -22.71 -8.12 3.76
C HIS A 166 -23.09 -8.54 2.33
N ILE A 167 -23.02 -7.61 1.37
CA ILE A 167 -23.30 -7.90 -0.04
C ILE A 167 -21.99 -8.33 -0.70
N GLU A 168 -21.98 -9.54 -1.27
CA GLU A 168 -20.76 -10.18 -1.80
C GLU A 168 -20.03 -9.31 -2.83
N ASN A 169 -20.75 -8.64 -3.73
CA ASN A 169 -20.14 -7.78 -4.75
C ASN A 169 -19.39 -6.57 -4.17
N GLN A 170 -19.70 -6.13 -2.95
CA GLN A 170 -18.96 -5.04 -2.28
C GLN A 170 -17.59 -5.49 -1.79
N PHE A 171 -17.37 -6.80 -1.66
CA PHE A 171 -16.04 -7.32 -1.38
C PHE A 171 -15.07 -7.05 -2.53
N ASP A 172 -15.56 -7.02 -3.77
CA ASP A 172 -14.75 -6.65 -4.94
C ASP A 172 -14.35 -5.17 -4.92
N ASP A 173 -15.20 -4.29 -4.36
CA ASP A 173 -14.83 -2.88 -4.16
C ASP A 173 -13.61 -2.77 -3.23
N ILE A 174 -13.56 -3.55 -2.14
CA ILE A 174 -12.39 -3.56 -1.24
C ILE A 174 -11.11 -3.95 -2.00
N LYS A 175 -11.18 -4.97 -2.87
CA LYS A 175 -10.02 -5.40 -3.67
C LYS A 175 -9.52 -4.28 -4.57
N VAL A 176 -10.45 -3.56 -5.21
CA VAL A 176 -10.15 -2.41 -6.07
C VAL A 176 -9.47 -1.29 -5.27
N GLU A 177 -10.04 -0.91 -4.12
CA GLU A 177 -9.48 0.20 -3.34
C GLU A 177 -8.14 -0.17 -2.68
N ILE A 178 -7.91 -1.44 -2.32
CA ILE A 178 -6.57 -1.89 -1.88
C ILE A 178 -5.53 -1.70 -3.00
N ALA A 179 -5.90 -2.02 -4.25
CA ALA A 179 -5.01 -1.84 -5.40
C ALA A 179 -4.76 -0.35 -5.70
N ASP A 180 -5.80 0.48 -5.64
CA ASP A 180 -5.70 1.91 -5.91
C ASP A 180 -4.90 2.62 -4.77
N LEU A 181 -5.09 2.27 -3.49
CA LEU A 181 -4.24 2.73 -2.37
C LEU A 181 -2.77 2.31 -2.51
N MET A 182 -2.51 1.05 -2.89
CA MET A 182 -1.14 0.59 -3.16
C MET A 182 -0.48 1.41 -4.28
N SER A 183 -1.24 1.76 -5.33
CA SER A 183 -0.78 2.64 -6.40
C SER A 183 -0.37 4.03 -5.89
N CYS A 184 -1.13 4.59 -4.93
CA CYS A 184 -0.87 5.90 -4.35
C CYS A 184 0.32 5.88 -3.38
N ILE A 185 0.53 4.80 -2.63
CA ILE A 185 1.77 4.58 -1.86
C ILE A 185 3.00 4.59 -2.78
N PHE A 186 2.95 3.88 -3.92
CA PHE A 186 4.04 3.94 -4.91
C PHE A 186 4.18 5.33 -5.52
N GLY A 187 3.08 6.03 -5.80
CA GLY A 187 3.07 7.40 -6.29
C GLY A 187 3.80 8.36 -5.35
N VAL A 188 3.51 8.31 -4.05
CA VAL A 188 4.21 9.11 -3.03
C VAL A 188 5.69 8.74 -2.97
N ALA A 189 6.01 7.45 -2.97
CA ALA A 189 7.40 7.01 -2.90
C ALA A 189 8.21 7.49 -4.13
N ASN A 190 7.64 7.39 -5.33
CA ASN A 190 8.28 7.85 -6.56
C ASN A 190 8.49 9.37 -6.55
N SER A 191 7.45 10.15 -6.20
CA SER A 191 7.56 11.62 -6.06
C SER A 191 8.52 12.07 -4.95
N ALA A 192 8.79 11.21 -3.96
CA ALA A 192 9.72 11.49 -2.86
C ALA A 192 11.13 10.86 -3.06
N GLY A 193 11.38 10.15 -4.17
CA GLY A 193 12.65 9.45 -4.40
C GLY A 193 12.94 8.31 -3.42
N ILE A 194 11.90 7.69 -2.85
CA ILE A 194 12.00 6.62 -1.87
C ILE A 194 12.00 5.26 -2.58
N ASP A 195 13.05 4.48 -2.37
CA ASP A 195 13.11 3.07 -2.80
C ASP A 195 12.43 2.17 -1.75
N ILE A 196 11.16 1.83 -1.96
CA ILE A 196 10.37 1.08 -0.96
C ILE A 196 11.04 -0.26 -0.64
N THR A 197 11.46 -0.98 -1.68
CA THR A 197 11.97 -2.35 -1.51
C THR A 197 13.25 -2.36 -0.65
N ARG A 198 14.18 -1.45 -0.93
CA ARG A 198 15.42 -1.31 -0.16
C ARG A 198 15.15 -0.90 1.29
N GLU A 199 14.24 0.04 1.51
CA GLU A 199 13.96 0.53 2.86
C GLU A 199 13.14 -0.48 3.68
N LEU A 200 12.26 -1.28 3.06
CA LEU A 200 11.60 -2.42 3.70
C LEU A 200 12.59 -3.51 4.13
N GLU A 201 13.55 -3.89 3.28
CA GLU A 201 14.58 -4.87 3.67
C GLU A 201 15.38 -4.41 4.89
N LYS A 202 15.72 -3.11 4.97
CA LYS A 202 16.39 -2.53 6.14
C LYS A 202 15.49 -2.60 7.38
N MET A 203 14.26 -2.08 7.27
CA MET A 203 13.29 -1.99 8.37
C MET A 203 12.94 -3.37 8.95
N PHE A 204 12.81 -4.37 8.07
CA PHE A 204 12.36 -5.72 8.39
C PHE A 204 13.48 -6.76 8.26
N SER A 205 14.72 -6.36 8.55
CA SER A 205 15.88 -7.24 8.49
C SER A 205 15.86 -8.37 9.52
N ARG A 206 15.07 -8.23 10.59
CA ARG A 206 14.98 -9.17 11.73
C ARG A 206 13.56 -9.33 12.25
N GLY A 207 12.59 -9.67 11.40
CA GLY A 207 11.18 -9.81 11.81
C GLY A 207 10.53 -8.46 12.10
N CYS A 208 9.74 -8.35 13.17
CA CYS A 208 9.08 -7.11 13.56
C CYS A 208 10.09 -5.95 13.67
N HIS A 209 9.77 -4.81 13.07
CA HIS A 209 10.66 -3.64 13.06
C HIS A 209 10.84 -2.97 14.45
N VAL A 210 10.10 -3.43 15.47
CA VAL A 210 10.18 -2.95 16.85
C VAL A 210 10.84 -3.98 17.77
N CYS A 211 10.22 -5.14 17.98
CA CYS A 211 10.74 -6.16 18.92
C CYS A 211 11.68 -7.18 18.27
N HIS A 212 11.85 -7.13 16.95
CA HIS A 212 12.68 -8.07 16.18
C HIS A 212 12.31 -9.56 16.32
N LYS A 213 11.04 -9.85 16.61
CA LYS A 213 10.50 -11.23 16.73
C LYS A 213 9.54 -11.53 15.58
N ALA A 214 9.34 -12.83 15.34
CA ALA A 214 8.31 -13.39 14.46
C ALA A 214 7.83 -14.71 15.11
N PRO A 215 6.59 -14.79 15.65
CA PRO A 215 5.57 -13.74 15.67
C PRO A 215 5.97 -12.52 16.52
N CYS A 216 5.39 -11.37 16.21
CA CYS A 216 5.56 -10.14 16.97
C CYS A 216 5.03 -10.31 18.40
N ALA A 217 5.75 -9.75 19.37
CA ALA A 217 5.37 -9.75 20.79
C ALA A 217 5.22 -8.33 21.37
N CYS A 218 5.05 -7.33 20.50
CA CYS A 218 4.91 -5.95 20.94
C CYS A 218 3.59 -5.71 21.65
N ASN A 219 3.61 -4.83 22.65
CA ASN A 219 2.41 -4.24 23.24
C ASN A 219 2.13 -2.84 22.66
N PHE A 220 0.95 -2.28 22.98
CA PHE A 220 0.53 -0.98 22.46
C PHE A 220 1.50 0.16 22.83
N SER A 221 2.09 0.14 24.03
CA SER A 221 3.04 1.18 24.46
C SER A 221 4.31 1.22 23.62
N GLU A 222 4.79 0.05 23.18
CA GLU A 222 5.96 -0.02 22.30
C GLU A 222 5.65 0.53 20.90
N VAL A 223 4.44 0.28 20.39
CA VAL A 223 4.00 0.76 19.06
C VAL A 223 3.62 2.26 19.08
N SER A 224 3.09 2.76 20.19
CA SER A 224 2.65 4.17 20.30
C SER A 224 3.80 5.15 20.49
N ARG A 225 4.90 4.71 21.11
CA ARG A 225 6.14 5.49 21.32
C ARG A 225 7.01 5.64 20.07
N LEU A 226 6.66 5.01 18.95
CA LEU A 226 7.35 5.22 17.68
C LEU A 226 7.18 6.67 17.23
N GLU A 227 8.18 7.49 17.54
CA GLU A 227 8.39 8.81 16.98
C GLU A 227 8.88 8.64 15.54
N THR A 228 7.91 8.64 14.63
CA THR A 228 8.10 8.58 13.17
C THR A 228 7.88 9.93 12.54
#